data_AF-A0A956ED90-F1
#
_entry.id   AF-A0A956ED90-F1
#
_cell.length_a   1.000
_cell.length_b   1.000
_cell.length_c   1.000
_cell.angle_alpha   90.00
_cell.angle_beta   90.00
_cell.angle_gamma   90.00
#
_symmetry.space_group_name_H-M   'P 1'
#
loop_
_entity.id
_entity.type
_entity.pdbx_description
1 polymer ?
#
loop_
_entity_poly.entity_id
_entity_poly.type
_entity_poly.pdbx_seq_one_letter_code
_entity_poly.pdbx_strand_id
1 'polypeptide(L)'
;MPTAKELFLSHANGRSADPRVWDLRHALTLAKMDALAAAINTEAAGLREIVPDLYEKIVVGTIQIAAHVGVGVGLALEAFDEAERGVSLSMFSREVRNLMTETGVALRRRHANQIAKVIAEIEAQRLAWRHNHEFLSWLAFRRDDPRYSPASRREKLDAFKVRERLLKSREAVSELVGAPLSVALEGHDRFMLANRWQMAVDPETEIERYVWPLLSLQPAHVVRLEAARHELDVLNLTEEPSPLALDEVRSRMLEGFKYQLADAMDHLPATAGGGLAQH
;
A
#
# COMPACT_ATOMS: atom_id res chain seq x y z
N MET A 1 -23.92 -12.56 12.92
CA MET A 1 -23.02 -11.48 12.51
C MET A 1 -22.18 -12.00 11.35
N PRO A 2 -22.04 -11.24 10.24
CA PRO A 2 -21.12 -11.62 9.18
C PRO A 2 -19.67 -11.65 9.71
N THR A 3 -18.88 -12.57 9.19
CA THR A 3 -17.42 -12.60 9.44
C THR A 3 -16.74 -11.39 8.79
N ALA A 4 -15.52 -11.05 9.23
CA ALA A 4 -14.73 -9.98 8.60
C ALA A 4 -14.52 -10.22 7.10
N LYS A 5 -14.32 -11.48 6.69
CA LYS A 5 -14.20 -11.90 5.30
C LYS A 5 -15.48 -11.65 4.50
N GLU A 6 -16.62 -12.07 5.03
CA GLU A 6 -17.92 -11.84 4.39
C GLU A 6 -18.23 -10.34 4.26
N LEU A 7 -17.94 -9.56 5.31
CA LEU A 7 -18.14 -8.12 5.30
C LEU A 7 -17.24 -7.42 4.26
N PHE A 8 -15.94 -7.75 4.23
CA PHE A 8 -15.01 -7.25 3.22
C PHE A 8 -15.51 -7.58 1.81
N LEU A 9 -15.83 -8.85 1.53
CA LEU A 9 -16.28 -9.29 0.21
C LEU A 9 -17.61 -8.65 -0.20
N SER A 10 -18.54 -8.41 0.74
CA SER A 10 -19.79 -7.70 0.46
C SER A 10 -19.51 -6.30 -0.07
N HIS A 11 -18.68 -5.53 0.63
CA HIS A 11 -18.31 -4.18 0.22
C HIS A 11 -17.43 -4.14 -1.04
N ALA A 12 -16.46 -5.05 -1.17
CA ALA A 12 -15.55 -5.10 -2.32
C ALA A 12 -16.28 -5.45 -3.63
N ASN A 13 -17.32 -6.29 -3.58
CA ASN A 13 -18.11 -6.65 -4.75
C ASN A 13 -19.24 -5.64 -5.08
N GLY A 14 -19.22 -4.44 -4.48
CA GLY A 14 -20.25 -3.41 -4.68
C GLY A 14 -21.63 -3.79 -4.12
N ARG A 15 -21.72 -4.90 -3.38
CA ARG A 15 -22.93 -5.34 -2.69
C ARG A 15 -22.92 -4.70 -1.29
N SER A 16 -22.98 -3.37 -1.22
CA SER A 16 -22.89 -2.69 0.07
C SER A 16 -24.18 -2.90 0.86
N ALA A 17 -24.10 -3.60 2.00
CA ALA A 17 -25.19 -3.65 2.97
C ALA A 17 -25.33 -2.33 3.77
N ASP A 18 -24.28 -1.49 3.77
CA ASP A 18 -24.27 -0.18 4.43
C ASP A 18 -23.92 0.94 3.42
N PRO A 19 -24.88 1.78 3.03
CA PRO A 19 -24.63 2.94 2.15
C PRO A 19 -23.61 3.92 2.73
N ARG A 20 -23.51 4.03 4.06
CA ARG A 20 -22.58 4.97 4.71
C ARG A 20 -21.12 4.60 4.45
N VAL A 21 -20.79 3.31 4.52
CA VAL A 21 -19.44 2.82 4.23
C VAL A 21 -19.07 3.07 2.78
N TRP A 22 -20.02 2.90 1.85
CA TRP A 22 -19.82 3.21 0.44
C TRP A 22 -19.48 4.69 0.22
N ASP A 23 -20.26 5.60 0.82
CA ASP A 23 -20.02 7.04 0.70
C ASP A 23 -18.66 7.45 1.29
N LEU A 24 -18.29 6.88 2.44
CA LEU A 24 -17.00 7.15 3.08
C LEU A 24 -15.81 6.67 2.23
N ARG A 25 -15.91 5.47 1.64
CA ARG A 25 -14.90 4.95 0.70
C ARG A 25 -14.76 5.84 -0.51
N HIS A 26 -15.88 6.23 -1.12
CA HIS A 26 -15.88 7.12 -2.27
C HIS A 26 -15.25 8.48 -1.93
N ALA A 27 -15.63 9.08 -0.80
CA ALA A 27 -15.06 10.34 -0.32
C ALA A 27 -13.56 10.26 -0.04
N LEU A 28 -13.07 9.14 0.52
CA LEU A 28 -11.65 8.92 0.76
C LEU A 28 -10.86 8.82 -0.56
N THR A 29 -11.38 8.05 -1.53
CA THR A 29 -10.78 7.95 -2.86
C THR A 29 -10.69 9.32 -3.54
N LEU A 30 -11.77 10.11 -3.52
CA LEU A 30 -11.76 11.47 -4.06
C LEU A 30 -10.74 12.36 -3.34
N ALA A 31 -10.68 12.29 -2.00
CA ALA A 31 -9.69 13.06 -1.24
C ALA A 31 -8.25 12.71 -1.62
N LYS A 32 -7.94 11.44 -1.92
CA LYS A 32 -6.61 11.03 -2.42
C LYS A 32 -6.35 11.53 -3.83
N MET A 33 -7.35 11.47 -4.72
CA MET A 33 -7.24 12.03 -6.08
C MET A 33 -6.97 13.53 -6.05
N ASP A 34 -7.75 14.27 -5.27
CA ASP A 34 -7.58 15.72 -5.10
C ASP A 34 -6.22 16.05 -4.50
N ALA A 35 -5.76 15.27 -3.51
CA ALA A 35 -4.46 15.46 -2.90
C ALA A 35 -3.31 15.22 -3.90
N LEU A 36 -3.40 14.17 -4.73
CA LEU A 36 -2.41 13.90 -5.78
C LEU A 36 -2.40 15.03 -6.82
N ALA A 37 -3.57 15.47 -7.27
CA ALA A 37 -3.69 16.59 -8.21
C ALA A 37 -3.10 17.89 -7.62
N ALA A 38 -3.38 18.18 -6.35
CA ALA A 38 -2.81 19.34 -5.66
C ALA A 38 -1.28 19.22 -5.55
N ALA A 39 -0.76 18.03 -5.23
CA ALA A 39 0.68 17.82 -5.08
C ALA A 39 1.46 18.00 -6.39
N ILE A 40 0.85 17.69 -7.54
CA ILE A 40 1.46 17.88 -8.86
C ILE A 40 1.48 19.36 -9.26
N ASN A 41 0.43 20.12 -8.91
CA ASN A 41 0.22 21.48 -9.37
C ASN A 41 0.71 22.56 -8.40
N THR A 42 1.22 22.20 -7.23
CA THR A 42 1.66 23.14 -6.19
C THR A 42 3.19 23.16 -6.10
N GLU A 43 3.76 24.37 -6.06
CA GLU A 43 5.19 24.53 -5.84
C GLU A 43 5.65 24.07 -4.45
N ALA A 44 6.94 23.76 -4.30
CA ALA A 44 7.50 23.18 -3.09
C ALA A 44 7.23 23.98 -1.80
N ALA A 45 7.13 25.31 -1.88
CA ALA A 45 6.79 26.14 -0.73
C ALA A 45 5.34 25.92 -0.28
N GLY A 46 4.39 25.91 -1.22
CA GLY A 46 2.97 25.67 -0.93
C GLY A 46 2.67 24.24 -0.49
N LEU A 47 3.45 23.25 -0.95
CA LEU A 47 3.30 21.85 -0.50
C LEU A 47 3.44 21.71 1.02
N ARG A 48 4.33 22.48 1.66
CA ARG A 48 4.52 22.43 3.11
C ARG A 48 3.28 22.87 3.89
N GLU A 49 2.48 23.75 3.30
CA GLU A 49 1.26 24.27 3.92
C GLU A 49 0.09 23.30 3.74
N ILE A 50 -0.07 22.71 2.55
CA ILE A 50 -1.26 21.90 2.24
C ILE A 50 -1.12 20.41 2.60
N VAL A 51 0.09 19.85 2.55
CA VAL A 51 0.30 18.39 2.73
C VAL A 51 -0.15 17.88 4.11
N PRO A 52 0.08 18.58 5.23
CA PRO A 52 -0.41 18.15 6.54
C PRO A 52 -1.93 17.95 6.57
N ASP A 53 -2.69 18.93 6.06
CA ASP A 53 -4.15 18.88 6.06
C ASP A 53 -4.69 17.79 5.12
N LEU A 54 -4.08 17.63 3.95
CA LEU A 54 -4.43 16.57 3.00
C LEU A 54 -4.20 15.19 3.61
N TYR A 55 -3.06 14.99 4.29
CA TYR A 55 -2.76 13.73 4.93
C TYR A 55 -3.66 13.44 6.14
N GLU A 56 -3.93 14.45 6.99
CA GLU A 56 -4.88 14.31 8.10
C GLU A 56 -6.28 13.92 7.59
N LYS A 57 -6.76 14.54 6.51
CA LYS A 57 -8.05 14.19 5.88
C LYS A 57 -8.08 12.73 5.41
N ILE A 58 -7.00 12.24 4.80
CA ILE A 58 -6.90 10.85 4.34
C ILE A 58 -6.94 9.87 5.53
N VAL A 59 -6.12 10.11 6.57
CA VAL A 59 -6.09 9.26 7.77
C VAL A 59 -7.45 9.26 8.48
N VAL A 60 -8.09 10.42 8.61
CA VAL A 60 -9.42 10.54 9.22
C VAL A 60 -10.48 9.77 8.42
N GLY A 61 -10.43 9.81 7.09
CA GLY A 61 -11.31 9.02 6.23
C GLY A 61 -11.17 7.52 6.49
N THR A 62 -9.94 7.01 6.59
CA THR A 62 -9.68 5.61 6.95
C THR A 62 -10.22 5.27 8.35
N ILE A 63 -10.02 6.16 9.33
CA ILE A 63 -10.56 5.99 10.70
C ILE A 63 -12.09 5.87 10.67
N GLN A 64 -12.77 6.71 9.89
CA GLN A 64 -14.23 6.68 9.78
C GLN A 64 -14.71 5.36 9.19
N ILE A 65 -14.08 4.87 8.12
CA ILE A 65 -14.41 3.55 7.54
C ILE A 65 -14.18 2.45 8.58
N ALA A 66 -12.99 2.42 9.20
CA ALA A 66 -12.64 1.43 10.22
C ALA A 66 -13.58 1.44 11.43
N ALA A 67 -14.14 2.59 11.80
CA ALA A 67 -15.13 2.68 12.87
C ALA A 67 -16.44 1.95 12.55
N HIS A 68 -16.81 1.84 11.28
CA HIS A 68 -18.02 1.13 10.84
C HIS A 68 -17.80 -0.37 10.62
N VAL A 69 -16.65 -0.77 10.09
CA VAL A 69 -16.41 -2.16 9.63
C VAL A 69 -15.30 -2.90 10.39
N GLY A 70 -14.63 -2.22 11.32
CA GLY A 70 -13.42 -2.71 12.00
C GLY A 70 -12.13 -2.35 11.27
N VAL A 71 -11.02 -2.31 12.01
CA VAL A 71 -9.69 -1.89 11.54
C VAL A 71 -9.21 -2.73 10.35
N GLY A 72 -9.26 -4.06 10.46
CA GLY A 72 -8.76 -4.95 9.41
C GLY A 72 -9.53 -4.80 8.10
N VAL A 73 -10.87 -4.77 8.17
CA VAL A 73 -11.73 -4.59 7.00
C VAL A 73 -11.57 -3.20 6.41
N GLY A 74 -11.49 -2.15 7.25
CA GLY A 74 -11.33 -0.77 6.78
C GLY A 74 -10.04 -0.56 5.99
N LEU A 75 -8.92 -1.07 6.49
CA LEU A 75 -7.63 -1.02 5.79
C LEU A 75 -7.63 -1.83 4.49
N ALA A 76 -8.27 -3.01 4.50
CA ALA A 76 -8.39 -3.84 3.31
C ALA A 76 -9.24 -3.16 2.23
N LEU A 77 -10.36 -2.53 2.60
CA LEU A 77 -11.20 -1.77 1.67
C LEU A 77 -10.46 -0.56 1.10
N GLU A 78 -9.75 0.18 1.95
CA GLU A 78 -8.92 1.28 1.49
C GLU A 78 -7.90 0.80 0.45
N ALA A 79 -7.10 -0.22 0.77
CA ALA A 79 -6.08 -0.73 -0.15
C ALA A 79 -6.69 -1.27 -1.46
N PHE A 80 -7.84 -1.95 -1.37
CA PHE A 80 -8.56 -2.43 -2.55
C PHE A 80 -9.04 -1.27 -3.43
N ASP A 81 -9.61 -0.21 -2.85
CA ASP A 81 -10.04 0.99 -3.57
C ASP A 81 -8.86 1.72 -4.21
N GLU A 82 -7.71 1.77 -3.53
CA GLU A 82 -6.47 2.31 -4.11
C GLU A 82 -6.03 1.52 -5.35
N ALA A 83 -6.10 0.19 -5.29
CA ALA A 83 -5.72 -0.70 -6.39
C ALA A 83 -6.71 -0.59 -7.57
N GLU A 84 -8.01 -0.56 -7.29
CA GLU A 84 -9.07 -0.43 -8.30
C GLU A 84 -8.96 0.90 -9.06
N ARG A 85 -8.71 1.99 -8.33
CA ARG A 85 -8.73 3.35 -8.90
C ARG A 85 -7.36 3.83 -9.36
N GLY A 86 -6.29 3.10 -9.04
CA GLY A 86 -4.94 3.53 -9.32
C GLY A 86 -4.58 4.82 -8.58
N VAL A 87 -5.03 4.95 -7.32
CA VAL A 87 -4.88 6.18 -6.51
C VAL A 87 -4.37 5.77 -5.13
N SER A 88 -3.11 6.06 -4.81
CA SER A 88 -2.50 5.68 -3.53
C SER A 88 -1.54 6.73 -3.02
N LEU A 89 -1.31 6.76 -1.70
CA LEU A 89 -0.23 7.55 -1.10
C LEU A 89 1.17 7.16 -1.66
N SER A 90 1.31 5.95 -2.19
CA SER A 90 2.51 5.50 -2.89
C SER A 90 2.82 6.29 -4.17
N MET A 91 1.85 7.04 -4.72
CA MET A 91 2.04 7.82 -5.93
C MET A 91 2.63 9.22 -5.71
N PHE A 92 2.62 9.73 -4.48
CA PHE A 92 3.25 11.01 -4.18
C PHE A 92 4.77 10.96 -4.42
N SER A 93 5.41 12.12 -4.56
CA SER A 93 6.87 12.16 -4.55
C SER A 93 7.41 11.83 -3.15
N ARG A 94 8.70 11.49 -3.09
CA ARG A 94 9.39 11.25 -1.82
C ARG A 94 9.33 12.48 -0.90
N GLU A 95 9.52 13.66 -1.46
CA GLU A 95 9.49 14.95 -0.74
C GLU A 95 8.14 15.15 -0.06
N VAL A 96 7.05 14.90 -0.79
CA VAL A 96 5.70 15.01 -0.23
C VAL A 96 5.46 13.98 0.87
N ARG A 97 5.88 12.72 0.68
CA ARG A 97 5.78 11.69 1.74
C ARG A 97 6.59 12.04 2.99
N ASN A 98 7.71 12.75 2.87
CA ASN A 98 8.48 13.21 4.03
C ASN A 98 7.68 14.21 4.87
N LEU A 99 7.01 15.17 4.22
CA LEU A 99 6.11 16.12 4.89
C LEU A 99 4.94 15.41 5.60
N MET A 100 4.39 14.36 4.97
CA MET A 100 3.34 13.53 5.58
C MET A 100 3.83 12.79 6.82
N THR A 101 5.10 12.36 6.85
CA THR A 101 5.67 11.59 7.97
C THR A 101 5.68 12.41 9.26
N GLU A 102 6.03 13.70 9.18
CA GLU A 102 6.00 14.61 10.34
C GLU A 102 4.57 14.74 10.90
N THR A 103 3.59 14.85 10.00
CA THR A 103 2.17 14.92 10.35
C THR A 103 1.69 13.62 10.99
N GLY A 104 2.06 12.45 10.45
CA GLY A 104 1.71 11.14 11.00
C GLY A 104 2.21 10.93 12.43
N VAL A 105 3.43 11.38 12.73
CA VAL A 105 3.98 11.34 14.10
C VAL A 105 3.14 12.18 15.07
N ALA A 106 2.65 13.34 14.61
CA ALA A 106 1.81 14.22 15.42
C ALA A 106 0.39 13.63 15.63
N LEU A 107 -0.24 13.11 14.58
CA LEU A 107 -1.59 12.52 14.64
C LEU A 107 -1.66 11.36 15.64
N ARG A 108 -0.67 10.47 15.61
CA ARG A 108 -0.58 9.34 16.56
C ARG A 108 -0.68 9.77 18.02
N ARG A 109 -0.14 10.93 18.38
CA ARG A 109 -0.14 11.44 19.76
C ARG A 109 -1.43 12.16 20.15
N ARG A 110 -2.25 12.58 19.18
CA ARG A 110 -3.42 13.44 19.37
C ARG A 110 -4.71 12.66 19.66
N HIS A 111 -4.87 11.46 19.12
CA HIS A 111 -6.13 10.73 19.20
C HIS A 111 -6.36 10.09 20.57
N ALA A 112 -7.55 10.28 21.15
CA ALA A 112 -7.98 9.57 22.36
C ALA A 112 -8.59 8.19 22.06
N ASN A 113 -9.26 8.04 20.92
CA ASN A 113 -9.91 6.80 20.47
C ASN A 113 -8.88 5.73 20.08
N GLN A 114 -9.08 4.49 20.54
CA GLN A 114 -8.23 3.34 20.23
C GLN A 114 -8.16 3.00 18.73
N ILE A 115 -9.29 2.99 18.01
CA ILE A 115 -9.31 2.73 16.55
C ILE A 115 -8.46 3.80 15.84
N ALA A 116 -8.65 5.07 16.21
CA ALA A 116 -7.91 6.17 15.64
C ALA A 116 -6.40 6.06 15.89
N LYS A 117 -5.98 5.66 17.10
CA LYS A 117 -4.57 5.40 17.40
C LYS A 117 -3.98 4.27 16.56
N VAL A 118 -4.72 3.16 16.41
CA VAL A 118 -4.27 1.99 15.64
C VAL A 118 -4.14 2.35 14.16
N ILE A 119 -5.14 2.99 13.57
CA ILE A 119 -5.08 3.42 12.17
C ILE A 119 -3.95 4.45 11.95
N ALA A 120 -3.82 5.44 12.83
CA ALA A 120 -2.74 6.43 12.71
C ALA A 120 -1.34 5.79 12.82
N GLU A 121 -1.15 4.79 13.70
CA GLU A 121 0.10 4.02 13.76
C GLU A 121 0.33 3.24 12.46
N ILE A 122 -0.66 2.51 11.97
CA ILE A 122 -0.52 1.70 10.74
C ILE A 122 -0.22 2.59 9.54
N GLU A 123 -0.92 3.71 9.35
CA GLU A 123 -0.67 4.61 8.23
C GLU A 123 0.72 5.26 8.30
N ALA A 124 1.21 5.57 9.51
CA ALA A 124 2.58 6.04 9.68
C ALA A 124 3.61 4.94 9.32
N GLN A 125 3.35 3.68 9.68
CA GLN A 125 4.20 2.54 9.29
C GLN A 125 4.15 2.29 7.78
N ARG A 126 2.98 2.39 7.13
CA ARG A 126 2.84 2.31 5.67
C ARG A 126 3.62 3.40 4.93
N LEU A 127 3.62 4.64 5.44
CA LEU A 127 4.51 5.69 4.91
C LEU A 127 5.99 5.32 5.04
N ALA A 128 6.39 4.72 6.16
CA ALA A 128 7.75 4.24 6.34
C ALA A 128 8.08 3.09 5.38
N TRP A 129 7.18 2.14 5.14
CA TRP A 129 7.34 1.10 4.13
C TRP A 129 7.58 1.69 2.76
N ARG A 130 6.73 2.63 2.31
CA ARG A 130 6.85 3.31 1.02
C ARG A 130 8.24 3.94 0.85
N HIS A 131 8.71 4.66 1.87
CA HIS A 131 10.04 5.27 1.87
C HIS A 131 11.18 4.26 1.76
N ASN A 132 11.13 3.21 2.57
CA ASN A 132 12.20 2.22 2.62
C ASN A 132 12.19 1.33 1.35
N HIS A 133 11.02 0.99 0.80
CA HIS A 133 10.89 0.23 -0.45
C HIS A 133 11.33 1.02 -1.66
N GLU A 134 11.00 2.31 -1.75
CA GLU A 134 11.53 3.18 -2.80
C GLU A 134 13.06 3.20 -2.73
N PHE A 135 13.63 3.35 -1.54
CA PHE A 135 15.07 3.34 -1.33
C PHE A 135 15.74 1.99 -1.66
N LEU A 136 15.12 0.87 -1.27
CA LEU A 136 15.56 -0.46 -1.68
C LEU A 136 15.52 -0.60 -3.19
N SER A 137 14.45 -0.17 -3.85
CA SER A 137 14.32 -0.28 -5.30
C SER A 137 15.44 0.50 -6.01
N TRP A 138 15.76 1.70 -5.53
CA TRP A 138 16.82 2.54 -6.09
C TRP A 138 18.21 1.95 -5.92
N LEU A 139 18.54 1.44 -4.73
CA LEU A 139 19.88 0.92 -4.46
C LEU A 139 20.09 -0.53 -4.91
N ALA A 140 19.06 -1.38 -4.88
CA ALA A 140 19.20 -2.79 -5.22
C ALA A 140 19.28 -3.02 -6.73
N PHE A 141 18.53 -2.26 -7.54
CA PHE A 141 18.32 -2.59 -8.95
C PHE A 141 19.00 -1.64 -9.96
N ARG A 142 19.64 -0.54 -9.51
CA ARG A 142 20.59 0.23 -10.34
C ARG A 142 21.92 -0.51 -10.50
N ARG A 143 21.90 -1.64 -11.21
CA ARG A 143 23.12 -2.42 -11.48
C ARG A 143 24.10 -1.66 -12.36
N ASP A 144 23.59 -0.77 -13.21
CA ASP A 144 24.35 -0.08 -14.26
C ASP A 144 24.73 1.38 -13.92
N ASP A 145 24.41 1.90 -12.74
CA ASP A 145 24.80 3.27 -12.34
C ASP A 145 26.25 3.26 -11.83
N PRO A 146 27.23 3.81 -12.58
CA PRO A 146 28.65 3.73 -12.22
C PRO A 146 29.00 4.49 -10.94
N ARG A 147 28.11 5.37 -10.45
CA ARG A 147 28.27 6.07 -9.16
C ARG A 147 28.07 5.15 -7.95
N TYR A 148 27.48 3.97 -8.16
CA TYR A 148 27.07 3.04 -7.10
C TYR A 148 27.58 1.62 -7.37
N SER A 149 28.89 1.40 -7.16
CA SER A 149 29.47 0.05 -7.19
C SER A 149 28.75 -0.91 -6.22
N PRO A 150 28.73 -2.23 -6.47
CA PRO A 150 28.09 -3.20 -5.56
C PRO A 150 28.49 -3.05 -4.08
N ALA A 151 29.79 -2.86 -3.81
CA ALA A 151 30.30 -2.64 -2.46
C ALA A 151 29.71 -1.38 -1.81
N SER A 152 29.71 -0.26 -2.55
CA SER A 152 29.14 1.02 -2.06
C SER A 152 27.62 0.96 -1.83
N ARG A 153 26.90 0.15 -2.62
CA ARG A 153 25.45 -0.05 -2.46
C ARG A 153 25.13 -0.75 -1.14
N ARG A 154 25.87 -1.81 -0.82
CA ARG A 154 25.69 -2.54 0.44
C ARG A 154 25.98 -1.65 1.65
N GLU A 155 27.12 -0.95 1.64
CA GLU A 155 27.49 -0.02 2.71
C GLU A 155 26.43 1.07 2.92
N LYS A 156 25.85 1.62 1.83
CA LYS A 156 24.74 2.57 1.93
C LYS A 156 23.51 1.93 2.56
N LEU A 157 23.07 0.76 2.10
CA LEU A 157 21.90 0.07 2.67
C LEU A 157 22.04 -0.14 4.19
N ASP A 158 23.24 -0.51 4.65
CA ASP A 158 23.55 -0.69 6.07
C ASP A 158 23.57 0.67 6.80
N ALA A 159 24.18 1.72 6.23
CA ALA A 159 24.22 3.06 6.82
C ALA A 159 22.83 3.69 6.99
N PHE A 160 21.92 3.46 6.04
CA PHE A 160 20.53 3.94 6.12
C PHE A 160 19.63 3.08 7.04
N LYS A 161 20.15 1.96 7.56
CA LYS A 161 19.45 1.03 8.46
C LYS A 161 18.11 0.53 7.91
N VAL A 162 18.04 0.38 6.58
CA VAL A 162 16.78 0.07 5.87
C VAL A 162 16.20 -1.26 6.34
N ARG A 163 17.07 -2.26 6.51
CA ARG A 163 16.70 -3.59 7.03
C ARG A 163 16.06 -3.49 8.42
N GLU A 164 16.73 -2.84 9.37
CA GLU A 164 16.26 -2.71 10.75
C GLU A 164 14.90 -1.99 10.80
N ARG A 165 14.76 -0.89 10.05
CA ARG A 165 13.53 -0.09 10.00
C ARG A 165 12.36 -0.88 9.41
N LEU A 166 12.57 -1.58 8.30
CA LEU A 166 11.53 -2.39 7.67
C LEU A 166 11.09 -3.55 8.58
N LEU A 167 12.03 -4.27 9.19
CA LEU A 167 11.70 -5.39 10.08
C LEU A 167 10.88 -4.92 11.29
N LYS A 168 11.32 -3.85 11.95
CA LYS A 168 10.58 -3.27 13.07
C LYS A 168 9.18 -2.81 12.69
N SER A 169 9.05 -2.20 11.51
CA SER A 169 7.77 -1.72 11.00
C SER A 169 6.82 -2.88 10.68
N ARG A 170 7.33 -3.96 10.08
CA ARG A 170 6.58 -5.20 9.82
C ARG A 170 6.08 -5.85 11.10
N GLU A 171 6.95 -5.96 12.11
CA GLU A 171 6.58 -6.50 13.42
C GLU A 171 5.42 -5.68 14.03
N ALA A 172 5.55 -4.36 14.04
CA ALA A 172 4.53 -3.46 14.60
C ALA A 172 3.16 -3.60 13.89
N VAL A 173 3.13 -3.63 12.55
CA VAL A 173 1.85 -3.76 11.84
C VAL A 173 1.29 -5.18 11.94
N SER A 174 2.14 -6.21 11.88
CA SER A 174 1.70 -7.61 12.03
C SER A 174 1.09 -7.89 13.40
N GLU A 175 1.58 -7.24 14.46
CA GLU A 175 0.97 -7.32 15.79
C GLU A 175 -0.44 -6.72 15.81
N LEU A 176 -0.65 -5.61 15.09
CA LEU A 176 -1.91 -4.89 15.07
C LEU A 176 -2.98 -5.56 14.21
N VAL A 177 -2.63 -6.12 13.06
CA VAL A 177 -3.60 -6.63 12.08
C VAL A 177 -3.34 -8.06 11.58
N GLY A 178 -2.35 -8.74 12.15
CA GLY A 178 -1.95 -10.08 11.71
C GLY A 178 -1.00 -10.05 10.52
N ALA A 179 -0.14 -11.07 10.45
CA ALA A 179 0.88 -11.17 9.41
C ALA A 179 0.29 -11.21 7.98
N PRO A 180 -0.81 -11.95 7.69
CA PRO A 180 -1.34 -11.99 6.32
C PRO A 180 -1.80 -10.63 5.79
N LEU A 181 -2.50 -9.83 6.61
CA LEU A 181 -2.94 -8.50 6.17
C LEU A 181 -1.75 -7.54 6.04
N SER A 182 -0.82 -7.57 7.00
CA SER A 182 0.40 -6.76 6.93
C SER A 182 1.18 -7.03 5.63
N VAL A 183 1.33 -8.29 5.24
CA VAL A 183 2.02 -8.71 4.00
C VAL A 183 1.27 -8.22 2.76
N ALA A 184 -0.06 -8.33 2.74
CA ALA A 184 -0.87 -7.87 1.62
C ALA A 184 -0.76 -6.35 1.43
N LEU A 185 -0.87 -5.57 2.52
CA LEU A 185 -0.77 -4.12 2.51
C LEU A 185 0.63 -3.65 2.09
N GLU A 186 1.69 -4.21 2.67
CA GLU A 186 3.07 -3.84 2.31
C GLU A 186 3.39 -4.19 0.85
N GLY A 187 2.94 -5.37 0.39
CA GLY A 187 3.07 -5.78 -1.00
C GLY A 187 2.38 -4.80 -1.94
N HIS A 188 1.12 -4.44 -1.66
CA HIS A 188 0.40 -3.41 -2.42
C HIS A 188 1.14 -2.07 -2.45
N ASP A 189 1.52 -1.55 -1.29
CA ASP A 189 2.21 -0.27 -1.18
C ASP A 189 3.51 -0.27 -2.00
N ARG A 190 4.26 -1.37 -2.01
CA ARG A 190 5.50 -1.56 -2.78
C ARG A 190 5.28 -1.45 -4.30
N PHE A 191 4.25 -2.12 -4.84
CA PHE A 191 4.01 -2.14 -6.29
C PHE A 191 3.31 -0.88 -6.83
N MET A 192 2.64 -0.13 -5.95
CA MET A 192 2.00 1.14 -6.29
C MET A 192 2.95 2.35 -6.21
N LEU A 193 4.22 2.17 -5.81
CA LEU A 193 5.20 3.25 -5.74
C LEU A 193 5.45 3.86 -7.12
N ALA A 194 5.18 5.16 -7.28
CA ALA A 194 5.39 5.88 -8.55
C ALA A 194 6.86 5.85 -9.02
N ASN A 195 7.81 5.95 -8.09
CA ASN A 195 9.25 6.02 -8.40
C ASN A 195 9.99 4.71 -8.10
N ARG A 196 9.28 3.57 -8.03
CA ARG A 196 9.97 2.30 -7.85
C ARG A 196 10.81 1.99 -9.09
N TRP A 197 11.99 1.44 -8.86
CA TRP A 197 12.75 0.87 -9.95
C TRP A 197 12.04 -0.39 -10.48
N GLN A 198 11.77 -0.41 -11.77
CA GLN A 198 11.25 -1.59 -12.47
C GLN A 198 12.43 -2.36 -13.08
N MET A 199 12.37 -3.69 -13.05
CA MET A 199 13.40 -4.52 -13.69
C MET A 199 13.37 -4.29 -15.20
N ALA A 200 14.55 -4.20 -15.83
CA ALA A 200 14.68 -4.01 -17.28
C ALA A 200 13.98 -5.13 -18.05
N VAL A 201 13.65 -4.93 -19.34
CA VAL A 201 12.99 -5.95 -20.17
C VAL A 201 14.04 -6.64 -21.04
N ASP A 202 14.90 -7.44 -20.40
CA ASP A 202 15.93 -8.25 -21.06
C ASP A 202 15.78 -9.74 -20.69
N PRO A 203 16.40 -10.67 -21.45
CA PRO A 203 16.24 -12.10 -21.21
C PRO A 203 16.71 -12.59 -19.83
N GLU A 204 17.75 -11.98 -19.25
CA GLU A 204 18.24 -12.39 -17.93
C GLU A 204 17.25 -11.97 -16.84
N THR A 205 16.76 -10.74 -16.91
CA THR A 205 15.75 -10.26 -15.95
C THR A 205 14.38 -10.91 -16.14
N GLU A 206 14.07 -11.43 -17.33
CA GLU A 206 12.88 -12.26 -17.55
C GLU A 206 12.93 -13.56 -16.74
N ILE A 207 14.08 -14.25 -16.75
CA ILE A 207 14.30 -15.44 -15.91
C ILE A 207 14.16 -15.07 -14.43
N GLU A 208 14.76 -13.97 -14.00
CA GLU A 208 14.65 -13.50 -12.60
C GLU A 208 13.18 -13.23 -12.21
N ARG A 209 12.40 -12.55 -13.05
CA ARG A 209 10.95 -12.28 -12.82
C ARG A 209 10.12 -13.56 -12.76
N TYR A 210 10.47 -14.56 -13.57
CA TYR A 210 9.76 -15.84 -13.60
C TYR A 210 10.07 -16.69 -12.36
N VAL A 211 11.34 -16.75 -11.95
CA VAL A 211 11.81 -17.64 -10.88
C VAL A 211 11.54 -17.06 -9.49
N TRP A 212 11.72 -15.74 -9.28
CA TRP A 212 11.66 -15.18 -7.92
C TRP A 212 10.32 -15.40 -7.19
N PRO A 213 9.16 -15.17 -7.82
CA PRO A 213 7.88 -15.46 -7.17
C PRO A 213 7.73 -16.94 -6.79
N LEU A 214 8.26 -17.85 -7.60
CA LEU A 214 8.19 -19.31 -7.37
C LEU A 214 9.07 -19.77 -6.21
N LEU A 215 10.16 -19.05 -5.93
CA LEU A 215 11.03 -19.29 -4.78
C LEU A 215 10.46 -18.72 -3.47
N SER A 216 9.36 -17.96 -3.54
CA SER A 216 8.70 -17.47 -2.33
C SER A 216 7.93 -18.60 -1.63
N LEU A 217 7.97 -18.63 -0.30
CA LEU A 217 7.17 -19.57 0.52
C LEU A 217 5.72 -19.08 0.70
N GLN A 218 5.17 -18.39 -0.30
CA GLN A 218 3.85 -17.78 -0.25
C GLN A 218 2.78 -18.69 -0.86
N PRO A 219 1.50 -18.53 -0.48
CA PRO A 219 0.39 -19.25 -1.12
C PRO A 219 0.32 -18.99 -2.62
N ALA A 220 -0.18 -19.98 -3.38
CA ALA A 220 -0.21 -19.93 -4.85
C ALA A 220 -0.91 -18.68 -5.42
N HIS A 221 -1.97 -18.19 -4.77
CA HIS A 221 -2.67 -16.98 -5.22
C HIS A 221 -1.83 -15.71 -5.05
N VAL A 222 -1.01 -15.62 -3.99
CA VAL A 222 -0.07 -14.52 -3.76
C VAL A 222 1.03 -14.56 -4.83
N VAL A 223 1.56 -15.74 -5.12
CA VAL A 223 2.56 -15.93 -6.18
C VAL A 223 2.03 -15.48 -7.54
N ARG A 224 0.77 -15.81 -7.87
CA ARG A 224 0.13 -15.36 -9.11
C ARG A 224 -0.07 -13.85 -9.17
N LEU A 225 -0.43 -13.22 -8.06
CA LEU A 225 -0.54 -11.77 -7.97
C LEU A 225 0.81 -11.08 -8.20
N GLU A 226 1.87 -11.58 -7.57
CA GLU A 226 3.24 -11.09 -7.78
C GLU A 226 3.69 -11.24 -9.24
N ALA A 227 3.42 -12.38 -9.86
CA ALA A 227 3.70 -12.60 -11.29
C ALA A 227 2.94 -11.60 -12.19
N ALA A 228 1.64 -11.38 -11.93
CA ALA A 228 0.84 -10.42 -12.68
C ALA A 228 1.34 -8.97 -12.50
N ARG A 229 1.82 -8.61 -11.30
CA ARG A 229 2.45 -7.30 -11.04
C ARG A 229 3.72 -7.10 -11.88
N HIS A 230 4.55 -8.14 -12.01
CA HIS A 230 5.72 -8.11 -12.87
C HIS A 230 5.37 -8.05 -14.37
N GLU A 231 4.30 -8.74 -14.80
CA GLU A 231 3.78 -8.64 -16.16
C GLU A 231 3.30 -7.22 -16.48
N LEU A 232 2.60 -6.57 -15.55
CA LEU A 232 2.19 -5.18 -15.70
C LEU A 232 3.40 -4.24 -15.84
N ASP A 233 4.47 -4.46 -15.09
CA ASP A 233 5.71 -3.67 -15.22
C ASP A 233 6.33 -3.80 -16.61
N VAL A 234 6.41 -5.03 -17.13
CA VAL A 234 6.95 -5.28 -18.48
C VAL A 234 6.12 -4.57 -19.54
N LEU A 235 4.79 -4.64 -19.43
CA LEU A 235 3.89 -3.92 -20.34
C LEU A 235 4.11 -2.40 -20.24
N ASN A 236 4.19 -1.82 -19.04
CA ASN A 236 4.42 -0.37 -18.87
C ASN A 236 5.77 0.11 -19.43
N LEU A 237 6.76 -0.77 -19.55
CA LEU A 237 8.07 -0.47 -20.15
C LEU A 237 8.11 -0.67 -21.67
N THR A 238 7.06 -1.23 -22.26
CA THR A 238 6.93 -1.35 -23.72
C THR A 238 6.56 0.02 -24.31
N GLU A 239 7.12 0.39 -25.47
CA GLU A 239 6.89 1.71 -26.08
C GLU A 239 5.40 1.96 -26.41
N GLU A 240 4.69 0.94 -26.89
CA GLU A 240 3.27 1.00 -27.20
C GLU A 240 2.53 -0.22 -26.61
N PRO A 241 2.22 -0.22 -25.31
CA PRO A 241 1.53 -1.34 -24.70
C PRO A 241 0.09 -1.41 -25.16
N SER A 242 -0.39 -2.62 -25.46
CA SER A 242 -1.79 -2.87 -25.78
C SER A 242 -2.69 -2.45 -24.61
N PRO A 243 -3.66 -1.53 -24.80
CA PRO A 243 -4.60 -1.13 -23.75
C PRO A 243 -5.41 -2.31 -23.21
N LEU A 244 -5.77 -3.25 -24.09
CA LEU A 244 -6.50 -4.46 -23.71
C LEU A 244 -5.64 -5.34 -22.80
N ALA A 245 -4.36 -5.55 -23.14
CA ALA A 245 -3.45 -6.35 -22.32
C ALA A 245 -3.24 -5.71 -20.94
N LEU A 246 -3.06 -4.38 -20.89
CA LEU A 246 -2.96 -3.64 -19.62
C LEU A 246 -4.22 -3.83 -18.75
N ASP A 247 -5.41 -3.74 -19.35
CA ASP A 247 -6.67 -3.91 -18.64
C ASP A 247 -6.88 -5.34 -18.13
N GLU A 248 -6.54 -6.34 -18.95
CA GLU A 248 -6.57 -7.75 -18.56
C GLU A 248 -5.65 -8.04 -17.38
N VAL A 249 -4.41 -7.53 -17.39
CA VAL A 249 -3.46 -7.72 -16.29
C VAL A 249 -3.93 -7.00 -15.03
N ARG A 250 -4.40 -5.75 -15.15
CA ARG A 250 -4.95 -4.99 -14.02
C ARG A 250 -6.16 -5.70 -13.40
N SER A 251 -7.06 -6.23 -14.21
CA SER A 251 -8.22 -6.99 -13.74
C SER A 251 -7.80 -8.25 -12.97
N ARG A 252 -6.85 -9.03 -13.50
CA ARG A 252 -6.30 -10.21 -12.80
C ARG A 252 -5.60 -9.83 -11.49
N MET A 253 -4.85 -8.72 -11.48
CA MET A 253 -4.22 -8.20 -10.26
C MET A 253 -5.25 -7.78 -9.22
N LEU A 254 -6.30 -7.07 -9.62
CA LEU A 254 -7.35 -6.62 -8.71
C LEU A 254 -8.09 -7.81 -8.08
N GLU A 255 -8.46 -8.81 -8.89
CA GLU A 255 -9.09 -10.04 -8.39
C GLU A 255 -8.16 -10.85 -7.47
N GLY A 256 -6.89 -11.00 -7.86
CA GLY A 256 -5.88 -11.68 -7.02
C GLY A 256 -5.65 -10.97 -5.69
N PHE A 257 -5.63 -9.63 -5.70
CA PHE A 257 -5.47 -8.82 -4.50
C PHE A 257 -6.70 -8.88 -3.60
N LYS A 258 -7.91 -8.83 -4.18
CA LYS A 258 -9.16 -9.06 -3.44
C LYS A 258 -9.14 -10.41 -2.72
N TYR A 259 -8.69 -11.46 -3.39
CA TYR A 259 -8.60 -12.79 -2.79
C TYR A 259 -7.57 -12.83 -1.65
N GLN A 260 -6.38 -12.25 -1.85
CA GLN A 260 -5.35 -12.16 -0.81
C GLN A 260 -5.87 -11.40 0.44
N LEU A 261 -6.55 -10.27 0.23
CA LEU A 261 -7.14 -9.48 1.31
C LEU A 261 -8.25 -10.25 2.04
N ALA A 262 -9.10 -10.96 1.30
CA ALA A 262 -10.16 -11.78 1.87
C ALA A 262 -9.61 -12.93 2.74
N ASP A 263 -8.56 -13.62 2.29
CA ASP A 263 -7.90 -14.68 3.07
C ASP A 263 -7.19 -14.12 4.31
N ALA A 264 -6.67 -12.89 4.22
CA ALA A 264 -6.09 -12.22 5.38
C ALA A 264 -7.12 -11.93 6.49
N MET A 265 -8.41 -11.74 6.13
CA MET A 265 -9.47 -11.48 7.12
C MET A 265 -9.67 -12.66 8.09
N ASP A 266 -9.37 -13.89 7.68
CA ASP A 266 -9.50 -15.09 8.52
C ASP A 266 -8.44 -15.14 9.65
N HIS A 267 -7.44 -14.26 9.60
CA HIS A 267 -6.28 -14.27 10.49
C HIS A 267 -6.14 -12.96 11.30
N LEU A 268 -7.19 -12.14 11.34
CA LEU A 268 -7.18 -10.90 12.10
C LEU A 268 -7.09 -11.18 13.61
N PRO A 269 -6.22 -10.47 14.35
CA PRO A 269 -6.30 -10.42 15.81
C PRO A 269 -7.66 -9.90 16.26
N ALA A 270 -8.13 -10.32 17.44
CA ALA A 270 -9.41 -9.87 18.00
C ALA A 270 -9.51 -8.34 18.11
N THR A 271 -8.39 -7.67 18.38
CA THR A 271 -8.26 -6.20 18.44
C THR A 271 -8.49 -5.51 17.10
N ALA A 272 -8.26 -6.19 15.98
CA ALA A 272 -8.43 -5.67 14.62
C ALA A 272 -9.84 -5.90 14.04
N GLY A 273 -10.61 -6.84 14.62
CA GLY A 273 -12.01 -7.08 14.29
C GLY A 273 -13.00 -6.17 15.04
N GLY A 274 -12.49 -5.33 15.96
CA GLY A 274 -13.29 -4.40 16.76
C GLY A 274 -13.99 -3.35 15.90
N GLY A 275 -15.31 -3.50 15.78
CA GLY A 275 -16.24 -2.74 14.94
C GLY A 275 -17.49 -3.57 14.65
N LEU A 276 -17.33 -4.90 14.56
CA LEU A 276 -18.40 -5.88 14.32
C LEU A 276 -19.34 -6.15 15.52
N ALA A 277 -19.09 -5.54 16.68
CA ALA A 277 -19.70 -5.93 17.96
C ALA A 277 -20.38 -4.79 18.75
N GLN A 278 -20.59 -3.61 18.16
CA GLN A 278 -21.17 -2.46 18.88
C GLN A 278 -22.42 -1.82 18.24
N HIS A 279 -23.10 -2.53 17.35
CA HIS A 279 -24.46 -2.20 16.91
C HIS A 279 -25.38 -3.42 17.01
#